data_AF-A0A7S2IVN8-F1
#
_entry.id   AF-A0A7S2IVN8-F1
#
_cell.length_a   1.000
_cell.length_b   1.000
_cell.length_c   1.000
_cell.angle_alpha   90.00
_cell.angle_beta   90.00
_cell.angle_gamma   90.00
#
_symmetry.space_group_name_H-M   'P 1'
#
loop_
_entity.id
_entity.type
_entity.pdbx_description
1 polymer ?
#
loop_
_entity_poly.entity_id
_entity_poly.type
_entity_poly.pdbx_seq_one_letter_code
_entity_poly.pdbx_strand_id
1 'polypeptide(L)'
;TGANGHFDPGFMVGLCGAKMLSIQGRCFTFDASGDGFCRAEGHSCMYFKTSEGEDLGRLAMLCGSCLNQDGRSASMTAPHGPSQQECIRHSLREANIPPLLIQIQELHGTGTALGD
;
A
#
# COMPACT_ATOMS: atom_id res chain seq x y z
N THR A 1 3.15 5.96 13.85
CA THR A 1 1.73 5.63 14.09
C THR A 1 0.95 5.95 12.83
N GLY A 2 -0.10 5.19 12.55
CA GLY A 2 -1.04 5.47 11.46
C GLY A 2 -2.47 5.45 12.02
N ALA A 3 -3.31 6.36 11.54
CA ALA A 3 -4.71 6.45 11.95
C ALA A 3 -5.57 6.86 10.75
N ASN A 4 -6.69 6.19 10.55
CA ASN A 4 -7.73 6.59 9.60
C ASN A 4 -9.11 6.44 10.28
N GLY A 5 -9.91 7.51 10.21
CA GLY A 5 -11.27 7.55 10.75
C GLY A 5 -12.18 8.40 9.85
N HIS A 6 -13.45 8.04 9.77
CA HIS A 6 -14.45 8.64 8.89
C HIS A 6 -15.43 9.47 9.73
N PHE A 7 -15.06 10.71 9.99
CA PHE A 7 -15.84 11.57 10.90
C PHE A 7 -16.89 12.44 10.19
N ASP A 8 -16.85 12.49 8.86
CA ASP A 8 -17.81 13.23 8.04
C ASP A 8 -18.05 12.53 6.68
N PRO A 9 -19.21 12.77 6.04
CA PRO A 9 -19.54 12.14 4.76
C PRO A 9 -18.91 12.81 3.54
N GLY A 10 -18.37 14.02 3.66
CA GLY A 10 -17.89 14.83 2.54
C GLY A 10 -16.79 14.14 1.74
N PHE A 11 -15.85 13.51 2.43
CA PHE A 11 -14.79 12.74 1.77
C PHE A 11 -15.33 11.51 1.03
N MET A 12 -16.31 10.79 1.61
CA MET A 12 -16.96 9.67 0.92
C MET A 12 -17.70 10.15 -0.33
N VAL A 13 -18.48 11.23 -0.23
CA VAL A 13 -19.21 11.81 -1.37
C VAL A 13 -18.26 12.22 -2.49
N GLY A 14 -17.12 12.82 -2.14
CA GLY A 14 -16.08 13.16 -3.12
C GLY A 14 -15.53 11.95 -3.87
N LEU A 15 -15.23 10.85 -3.16
CA LEU A 15 -14.74 9.61 -3.78
C LEU A 15 -15.80 8.93 -4.66
N CYS A 16 -17.08 8.98 -4.27
CA CYS A 16 -18.19 8.55 -5.13
C CYS A 16 -18.25 9.37 -6.42
N GLY A 17 -18.14 10.70 -6.32
CA GLY A 17 -18.12 11.61 -7.48
C GLY A 17 -16.95 11.33 -8.42
N ALA A 18 -15.81 10.93 -7.87
CA ALA A 18 -14.63 10.51 -8.63
C ALA A 18 -14.66 9.05 -9.13
N LYS A 19 -15.74 8.30 -8.82
CA LYS A 19 -15.89 6.86 -9.17
C LYS A 19 -14.75 5.97 -8.66
N MET A 20 -14.25 6.25 -7.46
CA MET A 20 -13.15 5.48 -6.86
C MET A 20 -13.64 4.34 -5.94
N LEU A 21 -14.89 4.41 -5.47
CA LEU A 21 -15.45 3.42 -4.55
C LEU A 21 -16.18 2.31 -5.29
N SER A 22 -15.99 1.08 -4.83
CA SER A 22 -16.77 -0.09 -5.28
C SER A 22 -18.23 0.06 -4.88
N ILE A 23 -19.17 -0.26 -5.79
CA ILE A 23 -20.61 -0.17 -5.51
C ILE A 23 -21.09 -1.29 -4.57
N GLN A 24 -20.34 -2.39 -4.49
CA GLN A 24 -20.60 -3.54 -3.61
C GLN A 24 -19.89 -3.38 -2.27
N GLY A 25 -19.11 -2.30 -2.08
CA GLY A 25 -18.49 -1.96 -0.82
C GLY A 25 -17.39 -2.93 -0.38
N ARG A 26 -16.63 -3.49 -1.34
CA ARG A 26 -15.47 -4.35 -1.07
C ARG A 26 -14.34 -4.07 -2.06
N CYS A 27 -13.10 -4.34 -1.66
CA CYS A 27 -11.98 -4.40 -2.60
C CYS A 27 -11.94 -5.81 -3.20
N PHE A 28 -12.21 -5.95 -4.50
CA PHE A 28 -12.12 -7.21 -5.22
C PHE A 28 -10.73 -7.38 -5.83
N THR A 29 -9.73 -7.49 -4.96
CA THR A 29 -8.31 -7.51 -5.32
C THR A 29 -7.99 -8.65 -6.30
N PHE A 30 -7.45 -8.31 -7.47
CA PHE A 30 -7.16 -9.21 -8.60
C PHE A 30 -8.36 -9.96 -9.20
N ASP A 31 -9.59 -9.57 -8.86
CA ASP A 31 -10.77 -10.11 -9.50
C ASP A 31 -11.10 -9.32 -10.78
N ALA A 32 -11.58 -10.02 -11.81
CA ALA A 32 -12.02 -9.39 -13.05
C ALA A 32 -13.22 -8.42 -12.83
N SER A 33 -13.94 -8.55 -11.72
CA SER A 33 -15.03 -7.66 -11.33
C SER A 33 -14.57 -6.45 -10.50
N GLY A 34 -13.26 -6.19 -10.36
CA GLY A 34 -12.73 -5.04 -9.61
C GLY A 34 -13.20 -3.69 -10.15
N ASP A 35 -14.05 -3.00 -9.39
CA ASP A 35 -14.73 -1.78 -9.79
C ASP A 35 -14.41 -0.56 -8.89
N GLY A 36 -13.50 -0.70 -7.94
CA GLY A 36 -13.18 0.33 -6.95
C GLY A 36 -12.72 -0.29 -5.63
N PHE A 37 -12.34 0.58 -4.69
CA PHE A 37 -11.98 0.15 -3.34
C PHE A 37 -13.11 0.41 -2.34
N CYS A 38 -13.02 -0.20 -1.16
CA CYS A 38 -13.86 0.13 -0.01
C CYS A 38 -13.03 0.80 1.08
N ARG A 39 -13.61 1.81 1.74
CA ARG A 39 -12.94 2.50 2.84
C ARG A 39 -13.05 1.69 4.13
N ALA A 40 -12.00 1.71 4.94
CA ALA A 40 -11.98 1.12 6.27
C ALA A 40 -11.31 2.07 7.26
N GLU A 41 -11.72 2.00 8.52
CA GLU A 41 -11.07 2.72 9.62
C GLU A 41 -10.02 1.83 10.29
N GLY A 42 -9.06 2.45 10.96
CA GLY A 42 -8.04 1.69 11.70
C GLY A 42 -7.00 2.59 12.34
N HIS A 43 -6.33 2.05 13.36
CA HIS A 43 -5.18 2.67 13.98
C HIS A 43 -4.09 1.63 14.22
N SER A 44 -2.84 2.01 13.97
CA SER A 44 -1.68 1.15 14.19
C SER A 44 -0.50 1.92 14.78
N CYS A 45 0.28 1.22 15.59
CA CYS A 45 1.53 1.73 16.14
C CYS A 45 2.56 0.61 16.10
N MET A 46 3.80 0.98 15.81
CA MET A 46 4.94 0.08 15.86
C MET A 46 6.05 0.80 16.62
N TYR A 47 6.78 0.04 17.43
CA TYR A 47 7.96 0.52 18.14
C TYR A 47 9.20 -0.04 17.46
N PHE A 48 10.14 0.84 17.13
CA PHE A 48 11.41 0.47 16.51
C PHE A 48 12.55 0.66 17.49
N LYS A 49 13.51 -0.25 17.43
CA LYS A 49 14.80 -0.15 18.10
C LYS A 49 15.89 -0.62 17.14
N THR A 50 17.13 -0.26 17.44
CA THR A 50 18.28 -0.80 16.70
C THR A 50 18.44 -2.30 16.96
N SER A 51 19.03 -2.99 15.98
CA SER A 51 19.32 -4.44 16.05
C SER A 51 20.36 -4.78 17.11
N GLU A 52 21.23 -3.84 17.49
CA GLU A 52 22.32 -4.04 18.46
C GLU A 52 21.87 -4.00 19.93
N GLY A 53 20.63 -3.61 20.23
CA GLY A 53 20.11 -3.57 21.60
C GLY A 53 19.71 -4.95 22.17
N GLU A 54 19.51 -5.02 23.48
CA GLU A 54 18.96 -6.19 24.18
C GLU A 54 17.67 -6.68 23.53
N ASP A 55 17.49 -8.00 23.41
CA ASP A 55 16.27 -8.54 22.84
C ASP A 55 15.09 -8.43 23.82
N LEU A 56 14.20 -7.48 23.56
CA LEU A 56 12.99 -7.22 24.33
C LEU A 56 11.74 -7.87 23.69
N GLY A 57 11.92 -8.92 22.88
CA GLY A 57 10.83 -9.59 22.16
C GLY A 57 10.56 -8.97 20.79
N ARG A 58 11.55 -9.01 19.89
CA ARG A 58 11.39 -8.55 18.50
C ARG A 58 10.37 -9.41 17.73
N LEU A 59 9.38 -8.78 17.10
CA LEU A 59 8.41 -9.46 16.22
C LEU A 59 8.93 -9.65 14.79
N ALA A 60 9.65 -8.66 14.29
CA ALA A 60 10.21 -8.63 12.93
C ALA A 60 11.40 -7.67 12.85
N MET A 61 12.14 -7.72 11.75
CA MET A 61 13.20 -6.77 11.40
C MET A 61 12.80 -6.01 10.14
N LEU A 62 12.90 -4.69 10.17
CA LEU A 62 12.81 -3.87 8.97
C LEU A 62 14.18 -3.86 8.29
N CYS A 63 14.32 -4.62 7.20
CA CYS A 63 15.62 -4.77 6.52
C CYS A 63 15.89 -3.63 5.52
N GLY A 64 14.85 -3.04 4.92
CA GLY A 64 14.97 -1.93 3.97
C GLY A 64 13.60 -1.36 3.61
N SER A 65 13.57 -0.11 3.14
CA SER A 65 12.34 0.63 2.83
C SER A 65 12.62 1.75 1.84
N CYS A 66 11.81 1.86 0.79
CA CYS A 66 11.98 2.91 -0.21
C CYS A 66 10.68 3.70 -0.39
N LEU A 67 10.82 4.99 -0.72
CA LEU A 67 9.73 5.87 -1.12
C LEU A 67 10.12 6.53 -2.44
N ASN A 68 9.16 6.63 -3.37
CA ASN A 68 9.30 7.40 -4.59
C ASN A 68 7.94 7.97 -5.03
N GLN A 69 7.85 8.47 -6.26
CA GLN A 69 6.64 9.07 -6.81
C GLN A 69 6.45 8.62 -8.27
N ASP A 70 5.20 8.48 -8.69
CA ASP A 70 4.85 7.94 -10.01
C ASP A 70 5.36 8.78 -11.19
N GLY A 71 5.57 10.07 -10.98
CA GLY A 71 6.07 11.02 -11.96
C GLY A 71 5.02 11.35 -13.00
N ARG A 72 5.44 11.34 -14.27
CA ARG A 72 4.54 11.60 -15.41
C ARG A 72 3.75 10.32 -15.74
N SER A 73 2.53 10.25 -15.23
CA SER A 73 1.55 9.18 -15.52
C SER A 73 0.51 9.59 -16.56
N ALA A 74 -0.36 8.65 -16.96
CA ALA A 74 -1.46 8.91 -17.88
C ALA A 74 -2.50 9.91 -17.34
N SER A 75 -2.63 10.02 -16.02
CA SER A 75 -3.38 11.05 -15.32
C SER A 75 -2.78 11.28 -13.94
N MET A 76 -3.21 12.33 -13.25
CA MET A 76 -2.73 12.66 -11.90
C MET A 76 -2.95 11.54 -10.87
N THR A 77 -3.96 10.71 -11.07
CA THR A 77 -4.32 9.60 -10.15
C THR A 77 -4.03 8.23 -10.74
N ALA A 78 -3.46 8.15 -11.96
CA ALA A 78 -3.14 6.88 -12.58
C ALA A 78 -1.83 6.32 -11.99
N PRO A 79 -1.82 5.05 -11.56
CA PRO A 79 -0.60 4.42 -11.06
C PRO A 79 0.45 4.27 -12.16
N HIS A 80 1.73 4.21 -11.79
CA HIS A 80 2.82 4.02 -12.73
C HIS A 80 3.69 2.79 -12.41
N GLY A 81 3.44 1.70 -13.13
CA GLY A 81 4.12 0.41 -12.93
C GLY A 81 5.66 0.49 -12.89
N PRO A 82 6.34 1.17 -13.83
CA PRO A 82 7.80 1.31 -13.78
C PRO A 82 8.30 2.00 -12.51
N SER A 83 7.59 3.01 -12.00
CA SER A 83 7.96 3.70 -10.75
C SER A 83 7.80 2.75 -9.56
N GLN A 84 6.72 1.98 -9.51
CA GLN A 84 6.53 0.97 -8.46
C GLN A 84 7.62 -0.11 -8.48
N GLN A 85 7.97 -0.63 -9.67
CA GLN A 85 9.04 -1.61 -9.80
C GLN A 85 10.39 -1.06 -9.33
N GLU A 86 10.69 0.20 -9.63
CA GLU A 86 11.94 0.84 -9.17
C GLU A 86 11.97 1.00 -7.65
N CYS A 87 10.84 1.39 -7.04
CA CYS A 87 10.68 1.46 -5.58
C CYS A 87 10.97 0.11 -4.91
N ILE A 88 10.37 -0.97 -5.44
CA ILE A 88 10.58 -2.34 -4.94
C ILE A 88 12.04 -2.78 -5.12
N ARG A 89 12.65 -2.51 -6.29
CA ARG A 89 14.07 -2.85 -6.50
C ARG A 89 15.00 -2.08 -5.57
N HIS A 90 14.69 -0.82 -5.26
CA HIS A 90 15.45 -0.04 -4.29
C HIS A 90 15.32 -0.59 -2.87
N SER A 91 14.11 -0.92 -2.41
CA SER A 91 13.93 -1.46 -1.05
C SER A 91 14.62 -2.82 -0.88
N LEU A 92 14.58 -3.68 -1.90
CA LEU A 92 15.31 -4.97 -1.90
C LEU A 92 16.84 -4.78 -1.90
N ARG A 93 17.35 -3.78 -2.64
CA ARG A 93 18.78 -3.42 -2.63
C ARG A 93 19.23 -2.92 -1.26
N GLU A 94 18.45 -2.04 -0.62
CA GLU A 94 18.74 -1.54 0.72
C GLU A 94 18.72 -2.69 1.75
N ALA A 95 17.75 -3.61 1.61
CA ALA A 95 17.66 -4.81 2.44
C ALA A 95 18.77 -5.84 2.18
N ASN A 96 19.50 -5.73 1.06
CA ASN A 96 20.41 -6.75 0.56
C ASN A 96 19.77 -8.14 0.45
N ILE A 97 18.48 -8.20 0.05
CA ILE A 97 17.72 -9.44 -0.08
C ILE A 97 17.47 -9.73 -1.57
N PRO A 98 17.88 -10.90 -2.11
CA PRO A 98 17.52 -11.30 -3.46
C PRO A 98 16.01 -11.59 -3.57
N PRO A 99 15.34 -11.19 -4.68
CA PRO A 99 13.89 -11.34 -4.84
C PRO A 99 13.38 -12.78 -4.64
N LEU A 100 14.19 -13.78 -4.99
CA LEU A 100 13.84 -15.20 -4.88
C LEU A 100 13.66 -15.70 -3.43
N LEU A 101 14.09 -14.93 -2.43
CA LEU A 101 13.88 -15.28 -1.02
C LEU A 101 12.55 -14.74 -0.47
N ILE A 102 11.82 -13.91 -1.22
CA ILE A 102 10.52 -13.39 -0.79
C ILE A 102 9.46 -14.47 -0.92
N GLN A 103 8.88 -14.87 0.21
CA GLN A 103 7.86 -15.94 0.27
C GLN A 103 6.44 -15.40 0.23
N ILE A 104 6.22 -14.19 0.76
CA ILE A 104 4.91 -13.57 0.92
C ILE A 104 5.02 -12.12 0.49
N GLN A 105 4.00 -11.63 -0.21
CA GLN A 105 3.86 -10.23 -0.61
C GLN A 105 2.51 -9.72 -0.15
N GLU A 106 2.51 -8.67 0.65
CA GLU A 106 1.31 -7.89 0.94
C GLU A 106 1.25 -6.75 -0.09
N LEU A 107 0.25 -6.82 -0.98
CA LEU A 107 0.12 -5.90 -2.11
C LEU A 107 -0.87 -4.78 -1.79
N HIS A 108 -0.78 -3.66 -2.52
CA HIS A 108 -1.69 -2.54 -2.32
C HIS A 108 -3.15 -2.92 -2.62
N GLY A 109 -3.36 -3.65 -3.73
CA GLY A 109 -4.56 -4.45 -3.97
C GLY A 109 -5.88 -3.71 -3.81
N THR A 110 -6.08 -2.62 -4.54
CA THR A 110 -7.27 -1.77 -4.37
C THR A 110 -8.52 -2.35 -5.01
N GLY A 111 -8.41 -3.42 -5.81
CA GLY A 111 -9.56 -4.02 -6.48
C GLY A 111 -10.03 -3.17 -7.66
N THR A 112 -9.10 -2.56 -8.39
CA THR A 112 -9.41 -1.68 -9.53
C THR A 112 -8.85 -2.24 -10.82
N ALA A 113 -9.60 -2.11 -11.91
CA ALA A 113 -9.20 -2.63 -13.23
C ALA A 113 -7.89 -2.06 -13.79
N LEU A 114 -7.42 -0.90 -13.31
CA LEU A 114 -6.16 -0.28 -13.76
C LEU A 114 -5.00 -0.52 -12.78
N GLY A 115 -5.28 -0.61 -11.48
CA GLY A 115 -4.26 -0.63 -10.45
C GLY A 115 -3.78 -2.01 -10.04
N ASP A 116 -4.64 -3.01 -10.17
CA ASP A 116 -4.31 -4.42 -9.92
C ASP A 116 -3.72 -5.08 -11.18
#